data_AF-A0AA95LZY1-F1
#
_entry.id   AF-A0AA95LZY1-F1
#
_cell.length_a   1.000
_cell.length_b   1.000
_cell.length_c   1.000
_cell.angle_alpha   90.00
_cell.angle_beta   90.00
_cell.angle_gamma   90.00
#
_symmetry.space_group_name_H-M   'P 1'
#
loop_
_entity.id
_entity.type
_entity.pdbx_description
1 polymer ?
#
loop_
_entity_poly.entity_id
_entity_poly.type
_entity_poly.pdbx_seq_one_letter_code
_entity_poly.pdbx_strand_id
1 'polypeptide(L)' 'MKEAIKFLDKGDTLIVIKIYRLARSIIDLNNIVKELNLKGVNVRFLKENIEFQAGENNNSLQTLLFNIELTGA' A
#
# COMPACT_ATOMS: atom_id res chain seq x y z
N MET A 1 0.02 -5.35 -13.54
CA MET A 1 0.08 -5.22 -12.07
C MET A 1 -0.38 -6.47 -11.34
N LYS A 2 -1.55 -7.05 -11.68
CA LYS A 2 -2.05 -8.27 -11.04
C LYS A 2 -1.08 -9.47 -11.08
N GLU A 3 -0.21 -9.56 -12.08
CA GLU A 3 0.83 -10.59 -12.15
C GLU A 3 1.95 -10.36 -11.15
N ALA A 4 2.44 -9.13 -10.99
CA ALA A 4 3.50 -8.81 -10.02
C ALA A 4 3.08 -9.16 -8.59
N ILE A 5 1.82 -8.89 -8.22
CA ILE A 5 1.26 -9.22 -6.90
C ILE A 5 1.27 -10.73 -6.62
N LYS A 6 1.10 -11.56 -7.66
CA LYS A 6 1.12 -13.03 -7.51
C LYS A 6 2.49 -13.56 -7.13
N PHE A 7 3.56 -12.94 -7.62
CA PHE A 7 4.94 -13.38 -7.40
C PHE A 7 5.54 -12.96 -6.06
N LEU A 8 4.93 -12.01 -5.35
CA LEU A 8 5.42 -11.54 -4.06
C LEU A 8 5.16 -12.60 -2.97
N ASP A 9 6.11 -12.84 -2.08
CA ASP A 9 5.97 -13.74 -0.94
C ASP A 9 6.28 -13.00 0.38
N LYS A 10 6.05 -13.66 1.51
CA LYS A 10 6.29 -13.09 2.84
C LYS A 10 7.72 -12.56 2.96
N GLY A 11 7.86 -11.31 3.36
CA GLY A 11 9.14 -10.61 3.49
C GLY A 11 9.51 -9.75 2.27
N ASP A 12 8.81 -9.91 1.14
CA ASP A 12 9.03 -9.06 -0.02
C ASP A 12 8.53 -7.63 0.18
N THR A 13 9.04 -6.71 -0.64
CA THR A 13 8.59 -5.31 -0.66
C THR A 13 8.21 -4.90 -2.07
N LEU A 14 6.93 -4.52 -2.25
CA LEU A 14 6.43 -3.92 -3.47
C LEU A 14 6.73 -2.41 -3.49
N ILE A 15 7.67 -1.99 -4.34
CA ILE A 15 7.99 -0.57 -4.53
C ILE A 15 7.22 -0.02 -5.72
N VAL A 16 6.50 1.08 -5.51
CA VAL A 16 5.71 1.77 -6.53
C VAL A 16 6.08 3.24 -6.57
N ILE A 17 6.17 3.84 -7.76
CA ILE A 17 6.57 5.24 -7.90
C ILE A 17 5.51 6.21 -7.37
N LYS A 18 4.22 5.95 -7.65
CA LYS A 18 3.08 6.78 -7.24
C LYS A 18 1.88 5.92 -6.89
N ILE A 19 1.06 6.36 -5.94
CA ILE A 19 -0.13 5.63 -5.48
C ILE A 19 -1.13 5.34 -6.62
N TYR A 20 -1.38 6.30 -7.50
CA TYR A 20 -2.29 6.12 -8.65
C TYR A 20 -1.84 5.05 -9.67
N ARG A 21 -0.62 4.54 -9.56
CA ARG A 21 -0.16 3.38 -10.35
C ARG A 21 -0.60 2.05 -9.72
N LEU A 22 -0.88 2.03 -8.43
CA LEU A 22 -1.36 0.87 -7.68
C LEU A 22 -2.89 0.77 -7.65
N ALA A 23 -3.58 1.88 -7.42
CA ALA A 23 -5.03 1.89 -7.28
C ALA A 23 -5.66 3.13 -7.92
N ARG A 24 -6.91 3.00 -8.37
CA ARG A 24 -7.70 4.12 -8.92
C ARG A 24 -8.59 4.81 -7.88
N SER A 25 -8.79 4.20 -6.72
CA SER A 25 -9.55 4.77 -5.61
C SER A 25 -8.89 4.43 -4.28
N ILE A 26 -9.24 5.19 -3.24
CA ILE A 26 -8.80 4.95 -1.87
C ILE A 26 -9.28 3.57 -1.38
N ILE A 27 -10.49 3.17 -1.75
CA ILE A 27 -11.05 1.86 -1.39
C ILE A 27 -10.23 0.73 -2.00
N ASP A 28 -9.92 0.85 -3.29
CA ASP A 28 -9.10 -0.13 -4.02
C ASP A 28 -7.68 -0.22 -3.45
N LEU A 29 -7.09 0.93 -3.11
CA LEU A 29 -5.78 0.97 -2.45
C LEU A 29 -5.79 0.22 -1.11
N ASN A 30 -6.78 0.51 -0.26
CA ASN A 30 -6.90 -0.12 1.05
C ASN A 30 -7.05 -1.63 0.93
N ASN A 31 -7.82 -2.11 -0.05
CA ASN A 31 -7.97 -3.54 -0.29
C ASN A 31 -6.64 -4.19 -0.72
N ILE A 32 -5.93 -3.58 -1.67
CA ILE A 32 -4.64 -4.09 -2.17
C ILE A 32 -3.59 -4.11 -1.06
N VAL A 33 -3.44 -3.01 -0.31
CA VAL A 33 -2.47 -2.92 0.80
C VAL A 33 -2.82 -3.93 1.90
N LYS A 34 -4.10 -4.13 2.21
CA LYS A 34 -4.53 -5.14 3.18
C LYS A 34 -4.22 -6.56 2.71
N GLU A 35 -4.46 -6.88 1.45
CA GLU A 35 -4.14 -8.19 0.86
C GLU A 35 -2.62 -8.46 0.94
N LEU A 36 -1.80 -7.48 0.54
CA LEU A 36 -0.34 -7.59 0.59
C LEU A 36 0.17 -7.73 2.03
N ASN A 37 -0.34 -6.93 2.96
CA ASN A 37 0.02 -7.03 4.38
C ASN A 37 -0.37 -8.39 4.98
N LEU A 38 -1.54 -8.94 4.63
CA LEU A 38 -1.95 -10.29 5.05
C LEU A 38 -1.03 -11.38 4.49
N LYS A 39 -0.48 -11.17 3.28
CA LYS A 39 0.55 -12.03 2.69
C LYS A 39 1.93 -11.86 3.33
N GLY A 40 2.12 -10.88 4.21
CA GLY A 40 3.42 -10.59 4.81
C GLY A 40 4.32 -9.74 3.92
N VAL A 41 3.75 -9.02 2.95
CA VAL A 41 4.46 -8.21 1.95
C VAL A 41 4.36 -6.73 2.32
N ASN A 42 5.49 -6.03 2.28
CA ASN A 42 5.55 -4.59 2.49
C ASN A 42 5.19 -3.83 1.20
N VAL A 43 4.70 -2.60 1.32
CA VAL A 43 4.39 -1.74 0.17
C VAL A 43 4.99 -0.35 0.40
N ARG A 44 5.78 0.13 -0.56
CA ARG A 44 6.42 1.46 -0.47
C ARG A 44 6.08 2.33 -1.68
N PHE A 45 5.64 3.56 -1.40
CA PHE A 45 5.36 4.60 -2.39
C PHE A 45 6.45 5.65 -2.37
N LEU A 46 7.19 5.78 -3.47
CA LEU A 46 8.37 6.66 -3.52
C LEU A 46 8.00 8.14 -3.53
N LYS A 47 7.03 8.55 -4.36
CA LYS A 47 6.67 9.96 -4.50
C LYS A 47 6.00 10.51 -3.25
N GLU A 48 5.18 9.69 -2.61
CA GLU A 48 4.47 10.07 -1.40
C GLU A 48 5.30 9.83 -0.13
N ASN A 49 6.47 9.16 -0.26
CA ASN A 49 7.34 8.77 0.85
C ASN A 49 6.60 8.03 1.97
N ILE A 50 5.73 7.09 1.58
CA ILE A 50 4.89 6.30 2.48
C ILE A 50 5.31 4.83 2.39
N GLU A 51 5.32 4.13 3.53
CA GLU A 51 5.59 2.71 3.60
C GLU A 51 4.59 2.00 4.51
N PHE A 52 3.99 0.93 3.99
CA PHE A 52 3.14 0.01 4.73
C PHE A 52 3.93 -1.27 5.00
N GLN A 53 4.24 -1.51 6.27
CA GLN A 53 5.02 -2.69 6.68
C GLN A 53 4.10 -3.82 7.15
N ALA A 54 4.35 -5.03 6.69
CA ALA A 54 3.59 -6.18 7.10
C ALA A 54 3.87 -6.54 8.57
N GLY A 55 2.81 -6.78 9.35
CA GLY A 55 2.92 -7.21 10.74
C GLY A 55 2.99 -6.08 11.78
N GLU A 56 3.18 -4.83 11.38
CA GLU A 56 3.08 -3.69 12.31
C GLU A 56 1.66 -3.10 12.35
N ASN A 57 1.13 -2.93 13.57
CA ASN A 57 -0.15 -2.24 13.81
C ASN A 57 -0.11 -0.73 13.47
N ASN A 58 1.05 -0.20 13.09
CA ASN A 58 1.31 1.20 12.80
C ASN A 58 0.73 1.68 11.45
N ASN A 59 0.29 0.75 10.58
CA ASN A 59 -0.27 1.09 9.27
C ASN A 59 -1.61 1.82 9.35
N SER A 60 -2.39 1.61 10.42
CA SER A 60 -3.74 2.17 10.56
C SER A 60 -3.75 3.70 10.60
N LEU A 61 -2.77 4.32 11.26
CA LEU A 61 -2.64 5.78 11.31
C LEU A 61 -2.16 6.34 9.97
N GLN A 62 -1.20 5.68 9.31
CA GLN A 62 -0.71 6.10 8.00
C GLN A 62 -1.82 6.01 6.93
N THR A 63 -2.61 4.94 6.95
CA THR A 63 -3.82 4.80 6.12
C THR A 63 -4.81 5.94 6.38
N LEU A 64 -5.02 6.31 7.64
CA LEU A 64 -5.97 7.36 8.00
C LEU A 64 -5.48 8.75 7.54
N LEU A 65 -4.22 9.10 7.80
CA LEU A 65 -3.62 10.35 7.32
C LEU A 65 -3.72 10.45 5.79
N PHE A 66 -3.40 9.35 5.11
CA PHE A 66 -3.50 9.27 3.65
C PHE A 66 -4.91 9.52 3.11
N ASN A 67 -5.94 8.93 3.74
CA ASN A 67 -7.33 9.14 3.31
C ASN A 67 -7.73 10.61 3.43
N ILE A 68 -7.23 11.33 4.44
CA ILE A 68 -7.52 12.76 4.65
C ILE A 68 -6.79 13.62 3.60
N GLU A 69 -5.51 13.33 3.33
CA GLU A 69 -4.71 14.10 2.36
C GLU A 69 -5.23 13.97 0.92
N LEU A 70 -5.73 12.79 0.52
CA LEU A 70 -6.28 12.58 -0.82
C LEU A 70 -7.73 13.03 -1.00
N THR A 71 -8.50 13.19 0.07
CA THR A 71 -9.88 13.70 0.00
C THR A 71 -9.95 15.22 0.13
N GLY A 72 -8.86 15.86 0.56
CA GLY A 72 -8.75 17.31 0.68
C GLY A 72 -8.26 18.05 -0.58
N ALA A 73 -8.11 17.38 -1.72
CA ALA A 73 -7.67 17.95 -3.00
C ALA A 73 -8.75 17.89 -4.08
#